data_AF-A0A0A7ELP1-F1
#
_entry.id   AF-A0A0A7ELP1-F1
#
_cell.length_a   1.000
_cell.length_b   1.000
_cell.length_c   1.000
_cell.angle_alpha   90.00
_cell.angle_beta   90.00
_cell.angle_gamma   90.00
#
_symmetry.space_group_name_H-M   'P 1'
#
loop_
_entity.id
_entity.type
_entity.pdbx_description
1 polymer ?
#
loop_
_entity_poly.entity_id
_entity_poly.type
_entity_poly.pdbx_seq_one_letter_code
_entity_poly.pdbx_strand_id
1 'polypeptide(L)'
;MKKLTMLFIITLLGSNAYAKDTSKEAFIADGKVKITNALCSNQKFLKCTGDSNSLCQSQMKQVVLPHCVSSKLSGLPEKLTQKEAQLAANTFGKCAAIAYPALNQLDMDEFSSCMTK
;
A
#
# COMPACT_ATOMS: atom_id res chain seq x y z
N MET A 1 3.58 7.43 -21.54
CA MET A 1 2.38 7.02 -20.77
C MET A 1 2.73 6.30 -19.44
N LYS A 2 3.69 6.79 -18.64
CA LYS A 2 4.14 6.12 -17.39
C LYS A 2 3.36 6.52 -16.12
N LYS A 3 2.40 7.45 -16.21
CA LYS A 3 1.65 8.00 -15.05
C LYS A 3 0.33 7.27 -14.73
N LEU A 4 -0.27 6.53 -15.67
CA LEU A 4 -1.63 6.02 -15.56
C LEU A 4 -1.78 4.70 -14.77
N THR A 5 -0.77 3.85 -14.78
CA THR A 5 -0.81 2.53 -14.12
C THR A 5 -0.51 2.59 -12.63
N MET A 6 0.36 3.51 -12.20
CA MET A 6 0.55 3.82 -10.78
C MET A 6 -0.73 4.41 -10.16
N LEU A 7 -1.51 5.12 -10.98
CA LEU A 7 -2.80 5.69 -10.61
C LEU A 7 -3.79 4.60 -10.16
N PHE A 8 -3.85 3.43 -10.79
CA PHE A 8 -4.85 2.39 -10.45
C PHE A 8 -4.69 1.79 -9.03
N ILE A 9 -3.45 1.58 -8.57
CA ILE A 9 -3.17 1.14 -7.19
C ILE A 9 -3.47 2.27 -6.20
N ILE A 10 -3.23 3.52 -6.59
CA ILE A 10 -3.57 4.71 -5.81
C ILE A 10 -5.10 4.89 -5.73
N THR A 11 -5.86 4.63 -6.79
CA THR A 11 -7.32 4.77 -6.81
C THR A 11 -8.01 3.73 -5.92
N LEU A 12 -7.47 2.51 -5.81
CA LEU A 12 -8.00 1.45 -4.95
C LEU A 12 -7.93 1.77 -3.44
N LEU A 13 -7.04 2.68 -3.04
CA LEU A 13 -6.87 3.11 -1.64
C LEU A 13 -7.30 4.58 -1.41
N GLY A 14 -7.43 5.35 -2.50
CA GLY A 14 -7.47 6.81 -2.50
C GLY A 14 -8.85 7.44 -2.64
N SER A 15 -9.91 6.68 -2.94
CA SER A 15 -11.24 7.23 -3.15
C SER A 15 -12.18 6.81 -2.03
N ASN A 16 -12.31 7.68 -1.02
CA ASN A 16 -13.27 7.63 0.10
C ASN A 16 -12.98 6.60 1.23
N ALA A 17 -11.72 6.30 1.52
CA ALA A 17 -11.39 5.32 2.58
C ALA A 17 -11.69 5.81 4.01
N TYR A 18 -11.66 7.14 4.24
CA TYR A 18 -11.89 7.76 5.55
C TYR A 18 -12.94 8.87 5.43
N ALA A 19 -14.11 8.65 6.04
CA ALA A 19 -15.27 9.54 5.99
C ALA A 19 -15.37 10.51 7.18
N LYS A 20 -14.46 10.39 8.15
CA LYS A 20 -14.42 11.19 9.39
C LYS A 20 -12.99 11.27 9.92
N ASP A 21 -12.77 12.22 10.84
CA ASP A 21 -11.55 12.32 11.63
C ASP A 21 -11.28 11.01 12.38
N THR A 22 -10.00 10.68 12.54
CA THR A 22 -9.56 9.40 13.10
C THR A 22 -8.29 9.56 13.93
N SER A 23 -8.03 8.64 14.85
CA SER A 23 -6.74 8.60 15.53
C SER A 23 -5.68 7.99 14.62
N LYS A 24 -4.41 8.34 14.87
CA LYS A 24 -3.24 7.75 14.19
C LYS A 24 -3.24 6.23 14.29
N GLU A 25 -3.51 5.71 15.48
CA GLU A 25 -3.54 4.27 15.73
C GLU A 25 -4.65 3.58 14.92
N ALA A 26 -5.88 4.11 14.96
CA ALA A 26 -7.00 3.55 14.21
C ALA A 26 -6.76 3.63 12.69
N PHE A 27 -6.20 4.75 12.21
CA PHE A 27 -5.77 4.92 10.83
C PHE A 27 -4.73 3.87 10.41
N ILE A 28 -3.69 3.66 11.22
CA ILE A 28 -2.62 2.68 10.90
C ILE A 28 -3.19 1.26 10.90
N ALA A 29 -4.02 0.91 11.89
CA ALA A 29 -4.61 -0.42 12.00
C ALA A 29 -5.52 -0.75 10.81
N ASP A 30 -6.44 0.15 10.47
CA ASP A 30 -7.34 0.02 9.33
C ASP A 30 -6.57 0.02 7.98
N GLY A 31 -5.59 0.93 7.84
CA GLY A 31 -4.73 1.02 6.67
C GLY A 31 -3.97 -0.28 6.40
N LYS A 32 -3.43 -0.94 7.44
CA LYS A 32 -2.74 -2.24 7.29
C LYS A 32 -3.66 -3.30 6.68
N VAL A 33 -4.91 -3.38 7.14
CA VAL A 33 -5.90 -4.35 6.64
C VAL A 33 -6.27 -4.02 5.19
N LYS A 34 -6.65 -2.77 4.92
CA LYS A 34 -7.08 -2.34 3.58
C LYS A 34 -5.99 -2.53 2.53
N ILE A 35 -4.75 -2.14 2.83
CA ILE A 35 -3.63 -2.27 1.90
C ILE A 35 -3.28 -3.75 1.65
N THR A 36 -3.24 -4.57 2.71
CA THR A 36 -2.99 -6.01 2.56
C THR A 36 -4.06 -6.65 1.67
N ASN A 37 -5.33 -6.36 1.93
CA ASN A 37 -6.42 -6.90 1.12
C ASN A 37 -6.34 -6.41 -0.32
N ALA A 38 -6.08 -5.12 -0.56
CA ALA A 38 -6.02 -4.55 -1.90
C ALA A 38 -4.88 -5.14 -2.74
N LEU A 39 -3.69 -5.34 -2.17
CA LEU A 39 -2.54 -5.88 -2.90
C LEU A 39 -2.61 -7.40 -3.00
N CYS A 40 -2.85 -8.10 -1.90
CA CYS A 40 -2.79 -9.56 -1.89
C CYS A 40 -4.02 -10.24 -2.50
N SER A 41 -5.17 -9.57 -2.64
CA SER A 41 -6.29 -10.11 -3.44
C SER A 41 -6.18 -9.79 -4.93
N ASN A 42 -5.25 -8.93 -5.33
CA ASN A 42 -5.07 -8.55 -6.72
C ASN A 42 -4.28 -9.64 -7.46
N GLN A 43 -5.00 -10.43 -8.28
CA GLN A 43 -4.42 -11.52 -9.05
C GLN A 43 -3.28 -11.07 -9.98
N LYS A 44 -3.37 -9.85 -10.54
CA LYS A 44 -2.29 -9.30 -11.39
C LYS A 44 -1.05 -9.01 -10.57
N PHE A 45 -1.21 -8.38 -9.41
CA PHE A 45 -0.11 -8.12 -8.49
C PHE A 45 0.59 -9.42 -8.09
N LEU A 46 -0.17 -10.42 -7.62
CA LEU A 46 0.37 -11.75 -7.26
C LEU A 46 1.09 -12.42 -8.42
N LYS A 47 0.52 -12.34 -9.64
CA LYS A 47 1.16 -12.89 -10.85
C LYS A 47 2.47 -12.18 -11.19
N CYS A 48 2.52 -10.86 -11.03
CA CYS A 48 3.70 -10.05 -11.30
C CYS A 48 4.78 -10.20 -10.23
N THR A 49 4.41 -10.54 -8.99
CA THR A 49 5.40 -10.84 -7.93
C THR A 49 5.78 -12.32 -7.89
N GLY A 50 5.02 -13.20 -8.54
CA GLY A 50 5.22 -14.64 -8.48
C GLY A 50 4.79 -15.27 -7.15
N ASP A 51 4.02 -14.55 -6.33
CA ASP A 51 3.65 -14.97 -4.98
C ASP A 51 2.25 -15.57 -4.89
N SER A 52 2.05 -16.41 -3.88
CA SER A 52 0.71 -16.79 -3.44
C SER A 52 0.07 -15.68 -2.60
N ASN A 53 -1.25 -15.69 -2.49
CA ASN A 53 -1.98 -14.80 -1.60
C ASN A 53 -1.49 -14.90 -0.14
N SER A 54 -1.23 -16.13 0.34
CA SER A 54 -0.77 -16.35 1.72
C SER A 54 0.64 -15.81 1.96
N LEU A 55 1.55 -15.98 1.01
CA LEU A 55 2.91 -15.43 1.09
C LEU A 55 2.87 -13.90 1.09
N CYS A 56 2.06 -13.30 0.21
CA CYS A 56 1.85 -11.86 0.17
C CYS A 56 1.32 -11.32 1.51
N GLN A 57 0.30 -11.95 2.09
CA GLN A 57 -0.23 -11.51 3.38
C GLN A 57 0.83 -11.57 4.49
N SER A 58 1.65 -12.63 4.52
CA SER A 58 2.72 -12.78 5.50
C SER A 58 3.78 -11.70 5.36
N GLN A 59 4.27 -11.46 4.14
CA GLN A 59 5.29 -10.43 3.87
C GLN A 59 4.77 -9.01 4.14
N MET A 60 3.51 -8.75 3.79
CA MET A 60 2.84 -7.49 4.11
C MET A 60 2.82 -7.23 5.61
N LYS A 61 2.41 -8.23 6.40
CA LYS A 61 2.30 -8.12 7.86
C LYS A 61 3.66 -7.99 8.55
N GLN A 62 4.63 -8.79 8.16
CA GLN A 62 5.90 -8.93 8.88
C GLN A 62 6.95 -7.90 8.47
N VAL A 63 6.94 -7.45 7.21
CA VAL A 63 8.05 -6.69 6.63
C VAL A 63 7.57 -5.37 6.04
N VAL A 64 6.68 -5.41 5.05
CA VAL A 64 6.35 -4.23 4.22
C VAL A 64 5.60 -3.17 5.01
N LEU A 65 4.52 -3.53 5.71
CA LEU A 65 3.71 -2.55 6.44
C LEU A 65 4.44 -1.96 7.66
N PRO A 66 5.17 -2.74 8.48
CA PRO A 66 6.03 -2.16 9.52
C PRO A 66 7.05 -1.16 8.97
N HIS A 67 7.71 -1.49 7.86
CA HIS A 67 8.63 -0.57 7.19
C HIS A 67 7.94 0.74 6.78
N CYS A 68 6.78 0.64 6.12
CA CYS A 68 6.04 1.81 5.66
C CYS A 68 5.45 2.67 6.79
N VAL A 69 5.03 2.06 7.90
CA VAL A 69 4.60 2.82 9.09
C VAL A 69 5.80 3.61 9.64
N SER A 70 6.94 2.94 9.82
CA SER A 70 8.14 3.59 10.36
C SER A 70 8.68 4.70 9.45
N SER A 71 8.72 4.48 8.14
CA SER A 71 9.38 5.38 7.20
C SER A 71 8.48 6.50 6.67
N LYS A 72 7.16 6.30 6.64
CA LYS A 72 6.21 7.28 6.07
C LYS A 72 5.19 7.84 7.04
N LEU A 73 4.90 7.16 8.15
CA LEU A 73 3.79 7.52 9.04
C LEU A 73 4.23 7.91 10.46
N SER A 74 5.53 7.84 10.76
CA SER A 74 6.09 8.19 12.08
C SER A 74 5.74 9.62 12.48
N GLY A 75 5.79 10.57 11.54
CA GLY A 75 5.48 11.99 11.75
C GLY A 75 4.00 12.37 11.74
N LEU A 76 3.07 11.42 11.65
CA LEU A 76 1.64 11.76 11.70
C LEU A 76 1.24 12.28 13.08
N PRO A 77 0.34 13.29 13.15
CA PRO A 77 -0.26 13.73 14.40
C PRO A 77 -1.12 12.63 15.02
N GLU A 78 -1.33 12.69 16.34
CA GLU A 78 -2.15 11.71 17.08
C GLU A 78 -3.61 11.65 16.61
N LYS A 79 -4.14 12.78 16.14
CA LYS A 79 -5.45 12.88 15.49
C LYS A 79 -5.25 13.39 14.07
N LEU A 80 -5.89 12.73 13.13
CA LEU A 80 -5.90 13.11 11.72
C LEU A 80 -7.29 13.61 11.37
N THR A 81 -7.33 14.79 10.75
CA THR A 81 -8.51 15.22 10.00
C THR A 81 -8.76 14.27 8.84
N GLN A 82 -9.99 14.24 8.32
CA GLN A 82 -10.33 13.47 7.12
C GLN A 82 -9.34 13.69 5.96
N LYS A 83 -8.95 14.95 5.71
CA LYS A 83 -8.03 15.31 4.63
C LYS A 83 -6.61 14.78 4.86
N GLU A 84 -6.12 14.86 6.09
CA GLU A 84 -4.81 14.31 6.46
C GLU A 84 -4.82 12.79 6.38
N ALA A 85 -5.88 12.13 6.85
CA ALA A 85 -6.04 10.68 6.73
C ALA A 85 -6.05 10.23 5.27
N GLN A 86 -6.70 10.98 4.37
CA GLN A 86 -6.71 10.66 2.94
C GLN A 86 -5.32 10.81 2.31
N LEU A 87 -4.57 11.85 2.67
CA LEU A 87 -3.20 12.06 2.19
C LEU A 87 -2.24 10.99 2.74
N ALA A 88 -2.39 10.65 4.02
CA ALA A 88 -1.63 9.60 4.67
C ALA A 88 -1.93 8.24 4.05
N ALA A 89 -3.19 7.95 3.71
CA ALA A 89 -3.60 6.71 3.04
C ALA A 89 -2.90 6.54 1.68
N ASN A 90 -2.88 7.62 0.88
CA ASN A 90 -2.18 7.63 -0.40
C ASN A 90 -0.68 7.38 -0.23
N THR A 91 -0.07 7.99 0.78
CA THR A 91 1.35 7.80 1.09
C THR A 91 1.63 6.36 1.55
N PHE A 92 0.78 5.81 2.42
CA PHE A 92 0.93 4.46 2.94
C PHE A 92 0.79 3.39 1.85
N GLY A 93 -0.25 3.52 1.02
CA GLY A 93 -0.49 2.61 -0.10
C GLY A 93 0.63 2.61 -1.14
N LYS A 94 1.11 3.80 -1.52
CA LYS A 94 2.25 3.94 -2.44
C LYS A 94 3.51 3.29 -1.87
N CYS A 95 3.77 3.50 -0.58
CA CYS A 95 4.91 2.88 0.07
C CYS A 95 4.82 1.36 -0.01
N ALA A 96 3.68 0.76 0.34
CA ALA A 96 3.53 -0.69 0.30
C ALA A 96 3.70 -1.26 -1.12
N ALA A 97 3.12 -0.62 -2.14
CA ALA A 97 3.21 -1.08 -3.52
C ALA A 97 4.64 -1.01 -4.11
N ILE A 98 5.49 -0.12 -3.59
CA ILE A 98 6.90 0.00 -4.00
C ILE A 98 7.81 -0.87 -3.12
N ALA A 99 7.58 -0.87 -1.81
CA ALA A 99 8.41 -1.57 -0.85
C ALA A 99 8.25 -3.10 -0.96
N TYR A 100 7.06 -3.60 -1.32
CA TYR A 100 6.87 -5.03 -1.52
C TYR A 100 7.81 -5.61 -2.58
N PRO A 101 7.79 -5.17 -3.86
CA PRO A 101 8.69 -5.72 -4.87
C PRO A 101 10.16 -5.44 -4.54
N ALA A 102 10.49 -4.27 -3.99
CA ALA A 102 11.86 -3.92 -3.64
C ALA A 102 12.45 -4.79 -2.52
N LEU A 103 11.69 -5.05 -1.45
CA LEU A 103 12.14 -5.88 -0.33
C LEU A 103 12.19 -7.37 -0.69
N ASN A 104 11.41 -7.79 -1.68
CA ASN A 104 11.49 -9.11 -2.29
C ASN A 104 12.51 -9.20 -3.44
N GLN A 105 13.29 -8.15 -3.67
CA GLN A 105 14.35 -8.10 -4.69
C GLN A 105 13.85 -8.41 -6.10
N LEU A 106 12.60 -8.08 -6.40
CA LEU A 106 12.07 -8.19 -7.75
C LEU A 106 12.75 -7.14 -8.63
N ASP A 107 13.04 -7.51 -9.87
CA ASP A 107 13.46 -6.54 -10.87
C ASP A 107 12.33 -5.52 -11.08
N MET A 108 12.61 -4.26 -10.74
CA MET A 108 11.59 -3.21 -10.72
C MET A 108 11.13 -2.81 -12.12
N ASP A 109 11.96 -3.01 -13.15
CA ASP A 109 11.60 -2.74 -14.54
C ASP A 109 10.69 -3.85 -15.07
N GLU A 110 10.99 -5.11 -14.77
CA GLU A 110 10.14 -6.25 -15.10
C GLU A 110 8.80 -6.21 -14.36
N PHE A 111 8.84 -5.95 -13.04
CA PHE A 111 7.64 -5.80 -12.24
C PHE A 111 6.75 -4.67 -12.76
N SER A 112 7.33 -3.49 -13.05
CA SER A 112 6.58 -2.36 -13.60
C SER A 112 6.00 -2.69 -14.97
N SER A 113 6.78 -3.34 -15.84
CA SER A 113 6.33 -3.83 -17.15
C SER A 113 5.14 -4.78 -17.00
N CYS A 114 5.21 -5.75 -16.08
CA CYS A 114 4.11 -6.68 -15.80
C CYS A 114 2.86 -5.98 -15.28
N MET A 115 2.99 -5.02 -14.36
CA MET A 115 1.85 -4.28 -13.81
C MET A 115 1.19 -3.35 -14.83
N THR A 116 1.89 -3.00 -15.93
CA THR A 116 1.37 -2.11 -16.98
C THR A 116 0.76 -2.82 -18.18
N LYS A 117 1.27 -3.99 -18.56
CA LYS A 117 0.71 -4.85 -19.61
C LYS A 117 -0.62 -5.47 -19.16
#